data_AF-A0A6P1J181-F1
#
_entry.id   AF-A0A6P1J181-F1
#
_cell.length_a   1.000
_cell.length_b   1.000
_cell.length_c   1.000
_cell.angle_alpha   90.00
_cell.angle_beta   90.00
_cell.angle_gamma   90.00
#
_symmetry.space_group_name_H-M   'P 1'
#
loop_
_entity.id
_entity.type
_entity.pdbx_description
1 polymer ?
#
loop_
_entity_poly.entity_id
_entity_poly.type
_entity_poly.pdbx_seq_one_letter_code
_entity_poly.pdbx_strand_id
1 'polypeptide(L)' 'MHESHPIVADFAALLDENLREAWEERAAVMQFDAGIPRDLAEALALLLVIRQYPAVLARLI' A
#
# COMPACT_ATOMS: atom_id res chain seq x y z
N MET A 1 14.40 10.44 6.52
CA MET A 1 13.20 10.00 5.79
C MET A 1 13.22 8.48 5.89
N HIS A 2 12.27 7.86 6.60
CA HIS A 2 12.24 6.39 6.67
C HIS A 2 11.57 5.89 5.40
N GLU A 3 12.28 5.04 4.67
CA GLU A 3 11.79 4.40 3.45
C GLU A 3 10.85 3.25 3.80
N SER A 4 9.83 3.03 2.97
CA SER A 4 8.91 1.90 3.07
C SER A 4 9.66 0.57 3.07
N HIS A 5 9.07 -0.46 3.68
CA HIS A 5 9.63 -1.81 3.60
C HIS A 5 9.83 -2.21 2.12
N PRO A 6 10.98 -2.77 1.72
CA PRO A 6 11.34 -2.97 0.31
C PRO A 6 10.29 -3.75 -0.48
N ILE A 7 9.74 -4.83 0.09
CA ILE A 7 8.67 -5.63 -0.54
C ILE A 7 7.40 -4.78 -0.82
N VAL A 8 7.03 -3.90 0.11
CA VAL A 8 5.85 -3.05 -0.05
C VAL A 8 6.11 -1.99 -1.12
N ALA A 9 7.31 -1.42 -1.14
CA ALA A 9 7.73 -0.46 -2.15
C ALA A 9 7.74 -1.08 -3.56
N ASP A 10 8.27 -2.29 -3.71
CA ASP A 10 8.30 -3.02 -4.98
C ASP A 10 6.88 -3.29 -5.51
N PHE A 11 5.96 -3.70 -4.62
CA PHE A 11 4.57 -3.92 -5.00
C PHE A 11 3.80 -2.64 -5.27
N ALA A 12 4.05 -1.58 -4.50
CA ALA A 12 3.46 -0.27 -4.75
C ALA A 12 3.89 0.30 -6.11
N ALA A 13 5.12 0.03 -6.55
CA ALA A 13 5.64 0.46 -7.84
C ALA A 13 4.96 -0.24 -9.05
N LEU A 14 4.28 -1.36 -8.82
CA LEU A 14 3.54 -2.11 -9.86
C LEU A 14 2.06 -1.67 -9.97
N LEU A 15 1.61 -0.80 -9.06
CA LEU A 15 0.29 -0.20 -9.11
C LEU A 15 0.23 0.88 -10.20
N ASP A 16 -0.90 0.98 -10.89
CA ASP A 16 -1.17 2.17 -11.69
C ASP A 16 -1.49 3.36 -10.77
N GLU A 17 -1.48 4.57 -11.32
CA GLU A 17 -1.55 5.80 -10.54
C GLU A 17 -2.80 5.86 -9.63
N ASN A 18 -3.95 5.40 -10.12
CA ASN A 18 -5.19 5.38 -9.35
C ASN A 18 -5.10 4.43 -8.14
N LEU A 19 -4.50 3.25 -8.33
CA LEU A 19 -4.32 2.28 -7.26
C LEU A 19 -3.22 2.70 -6.28
N ARG A 20 -2.19 3.40 -6.78
CA ARG A 20 -1.12 3.97 -5.96
C ARG A 20 -1.64 5.07 -5.05
N GLU A 21 -2.42 6.01 -5.58
CA GLU A 21 -3.10 7.04 -4.79
C GLU A 21 -4.00 6.39 -3.72
N ALA A 22 -4.81 5.41 -4.11
CA ALA A 22 -5.66 4.66 -3.20
C ALA A 22 -4.87 3.96 -2.06
N TRP A 23 -3.68 3.44 -2.36
CA TRP A 23 -2.78 2.86 -1.36
C TRP A 23 -2.21 3.95 -0.43
N GLU A 24 -1.68 5.04 -0.96
CA GLU A 24 -1.09 6.14 -0.20
C GLU A 24 -2.09 6.79 0.76
N GLU A 25 -3.31 7.07 0.30
CA GLU A 25 -4.37 7.64 1.14
C GLU A 25 -4.73 6.71 2.31
N ARG A 26 -4.89 5.41 2.05
CA ARG A 26 -5.20 4.41 3.09
C ARG A 26 -4.07 4.29 4.09
N ALA A 27 -2.82 4.26 3.62
CA ALA A 27 -1.65 4.21 4.46
C ALA A 27 -1.55 5.46 5.36
N ALA A 28 -1.83 6.65 4.80
CA ALA A 28 -1.86 7.90 5.54
C ALA A 28 -2.93 7.89 6.65
N VAL A 29 -4.17 7.48 6.34
CA VAL A 29 -5.24 7.35 7.35
C VAL A 29 -4.84 6.37 8.46
N MET A 30 -4.31 5.20 8.11
CA MET A 30 -3.86 4.22 9.10
C MET A 30 -2.71 4.75 9.97
N GLN A 31 -1.76 5.45 9.37
CA GLN A 31 -0.61 5.99 10.09
C GLN A 31 -1.00 7.13 11.03
N PHE A 32 -1.71 8.13 10.51
CA PHE A 32 -1.90 9.39 11.20
C PHE A 32 -3.18 9.41 12.04
N ASP A 33 -4.28 8.87 11.51
CA ASP A 33 -5.57 8.90 12.21
C ASP A 33 -5.69 7.73 13.20
N ALA A 34 -5.21 6.54 12.81
CA ALA A 34 -5.25 5.35 13.65
C ALA A 34 -3.96 5.09 14.45
N GLY A 35 -2.91 5.88 14.26
CA GLY A 35 -1.64 5.77 15.00
C GLY A 35 -0.86 4.47 14.73
N ILE A 36 -1.11 3.82 13.60
CA ILE A 36 -0.43 2.58 13.22
C ILE A 36 1.01 2.90 12.78
N PRO A 37 2.03 2.10 13.15
CA PRO A 37 3.38 2.27 12.63
C PRO A 37 3.38 2.22 11.10
N ARG A 38 4.16 3.12 10.47
CA ARG A 38 4.18 3.30 9.01
C ARG A 38 4.28 1.99 8.24
N ASP A 39 5.23 1.12 8.58
CA ASP A 39 5.44 -0.15 7.88
C ASP A 39 4.20 -1.05 7.90
N LEU A 40 3.50 -1.08 9.04
CA LEU A 40 2.26 -1.84 9.20
C LEU A 40 1.09 -1.15 8.47
N ALA A 41 1.01 0.18 8.51
CA ALA A 41 0.00 0.95 7.80
C ALA A 41 0.09 0.73 6.27
N GLU A 42 1.30 0.83 5.71
CA GLU A 42 1.53 0.62 4.28
C GLU A 42 1.26 -0.83 3.85
N ALA A 43 1.65 -1.81 4.67
CA ALA A 43 1.36 -3.22 4.40
C ALA A 43 -0.15 -3.53 4.42
N LEU A 44 -0.88 -3.02 5.42
CA LEU A 44 -2.32 -3.21 5.53
C LEU A 44 -3.06 -2.49 4.39
N ALA A 45 -2.64 -1.27 4.03
CA ALA A 45 -3.19 -0.54 2.91
C ALA A 45 -3.01 -1.33 1.59
N LEU A 46 -1.84 -1.92 1.37
CA LEU A 46 -1.56 -2.72 0.17
C LEU A 46 -2.45 -3.97 0.12
N LEU A 47 -2.62 -4.68 1.26
CA LEU A 47 -3.53 -5.82 1.36
C LEU A 47 -4.98 -5.44 1.07
N LEU A 48 -5.42 -4.24 1.48
CA LEU A 48 -6.75 -3.74 1.16
C LEU A 48 -6.93 -3.45 -0.33
N VAL A 49 -5.92 -2.86 -0.98
CA VAL A 49 -5.93 -2.64 -2.44
C VAL A 49 -6.00 -3.98 -3.17
N ILE A 50 -5.16 -4.96 -2.81
CA ILE A 50 -5.19 -6.30 -3.40
C ILE A 50 -6.55 -6.98 -3.19
N ARG A 51 -7.13 -6.87 -1.99
CA ARG A 51 -8.46 -7.43 -1.68
C ARG A 51 -9.56 -6.80 -2.52
N GLN A 52 -9.48 -5.49 -2.77
CA GLN A 52 -10.47 -4.76 -3.57
C GLN A 52 -10.28 -4.99 -5.08
N TYR A 53 -9.03 -5.20 -5.52
CA TYR A 53 -8.64 -5.35 -6.92
C TYR A 53 -7.75 -6.60 -7.09
N PRO A 54 -8.31 -7.81 -7.02
CA PRO A 54 -7.51 -9.04 -7.08
C PRO A 54 -6.75 -9.20 -8.41
N ALA A 55 -7.21 -8.57 -9.49
CA ALA A 55 -6.50 -8.54 -10.77
C ALA A 55 -5.12 -7.86 -10.68
N VAL A 56 -4.88 -7.02 -9.68
CA VAL A 56 -3.56 -6.44 -9.40
C VAL A 56 -2.53 -7.53 -9.15
N LEU A 57 -2.91 -8.66 -8.55
CA LEU A 57 -1.99 -9.77 -8.32
C LEU A 57 -1.37 -10.27 -9.62
N ALA A 58 -2.07 -10.23 -10.75
CA ALA A 58 -1.50 -10.65 -12.04
C ALA A 58 -0.37 -9.73 -12.53
N ARG A 59 -0.18 -8.55 -11.92
CA ARG A 59 0.96 -7.66 -12.15
C ARG A 59 2.06 -7.82 -11.10
N LEU A 60 1.78 -8.54 -10.00
CA LEU A 60 2.67 -8.73 -8.85
C LEU A 60 3.45 -10.07 -8.89
N ILE A 61 3.07 -11.01 -9.77
CA ILE A 61 3.69 -12.33 -10.01
C ILE A 61 4.19 -12.41 -11.45
#